data_AF-A0AAJ6ZY92-F1
#
_entry.id   AF-A0AAJ6ZY92-F1
#
_cell.length_a   1.000
_cell.length_b   1.000
_cell.length_c   1.000
_cell.angle_alpha   90.00
_cell.angle_beta   90.00
_cell.angle_gamma   90.00
#
_symmetry.space_group_name_H-M   'P 1'
#
loop_
_entity.id
_entity.type
_entity.pdbx_description
1 polymer ?
#
loop_
_entity_poly.entity_id
_entity_poly.type
_entity_poly.pdbx_seq_one_letter_code
_entity_poly.pdbx_strand_id
1 'polypeptide(L)'
;MLLDLNKIRNKINWTKVWHSAVNENIELLKQTTLADQDVINAIIKKDPILVYNISCQYNVQMSTKTLAKGCYGEDRNNIKIIHWNSPSKYNIRIRDADYFKNIHLSYVNFDGNLLRQKLHTCSQTEPVTYKINYSDLCSSFRAAQRV
;
A
#
# COMPACT_ATOMS: atom_id res chain seq x y z
N MET A 1 -1.29 2.55 -3.72
CA MET A 1 -0.93 1.73 -4.89
C MET A 1 0.30 2.34 -5.55
N LEU A 2 1.16 1.52 -6.16
CA LEU A 2 2.22 2.01 -7.05
C LEU A 2 1.72 1.90 -8.49
N LEU A 3 1.91 2.96 -9.26
CA LEU A 3 1.35 3.08 -10.61
C LEU A 3 2.48 3.35 -11.61
N ASP A 4 2.60 2.50 -12.63
CA ASP A 4 3.39 2.83 -13.81
C ASP A 4 2.59 3.78 -14.71
N LEU A 5 2.75 5.08 -14.45
CA LEU A 5 2.02 6.11 -15.17
C LEU A 5 2.33 6.12 -16.67
N ASN A 6 3.53 5.71 -17.07
CA ASN A 6 3.91 5.65 -18.48
C ASN A 6 3.14 4.53 -19.19
N LYS A 7 3.07 3.33 -18.61
CA LYS A 7 2.25 2.24 -19.14
C LYS A 7 0.76 2.59 -19.15
N ILE A 8 0.25 3.13 -18.05
CA ILE A 8 -1.17 3.50 -17.90
C ILE A 8 -1.57 4.55 -18.94
N ARG A 9 -0.71 5.52 -19.26
CA ARG A 9 -1.01 6.58 -20.23
C ARG A 9 -0.77 6.18 -21.68
N ASN A 10 0.30 5.44 -21.95
CA ASN A 10 0.79 5.25 -23.32
C ASN A 10 0.60 3.83 -23.87
N LYS A 11 0.42 2.82 -23.01
CA LYS A 11 0.31 1.41 -23.43
C LYS A 11 -1.06 0.81 -23.14
N ILE A 12 -1.77 1.32 -22.15
CA ILE A 12 -3.09 0.85 -21.74
C ILE A 12 -4.09 1.96 -22.06
N ASN A 13 -5.20 1.63 -22.71
CA ASN A 13 -6.32 2.57 -22.79
C ASN A 13 -7.09 2.53 -21.46
N TRP A 14 -6.51 3.15 -20.42
CA TRP A 14 -7.01 3.07 -19.04
C TRP A 14 -8.45 3.54 -18.91
N THR A 15 -8.81 4.63 -19.59
CA THR A 15 -10.17 5.16 -19.62
C THR A 15 -11.16 4.10 -20.12
N LYS A 16 -10.83 3.39 -21.20
CA LYS A 16 -11.66 2.29 -21.71
C LYS A 16 -11.74 1.14 -20.71
N VAL A 17 -10.62 0.71 -20.14
CA VAL A 17 -10.57 -0.38 -19.14
C VAL A 17 -11.47 -0.06 -17.95
N TRP A 18 -11.37 1.16 -17.42
CA TRP A 18 -12.19 1.65 -16.32
C TRP A 18 -13.67 1.66 -16.67
N HIS A 19 -14.06 2.28 -17.79
CA HIS A 19 -15.46 2.33 -18.21
C HIS A 19 -16.05 0.95 -18.49
N SER A 20 -15.29 0.06 -19.13
CA SER A 20 -15.73 -1.33 -19.35
C SER A 20 -15.97 -2.04 -18.02
N ALA A 21 -15.06 -1.92 -17.04
CA ALA A 21 -15.26 -2.52 -15.73
C ALA A 21 -16.51 -1.99 -15.03
N VAL A 22 -16.77 -0.67 -15.10
CA VAL A 22 -18.00 -0.09 -14.52
C VAL A 22 -19.24 -0.59 -15.25
N ASN A 23 -19.31 -0.46 -16.57
CA ASN A 23 -20.51 -0.77 -17.35
C ASN A 23 -20.87 -2.26 -17.32
N GLU A 24 -19.88 -3.16 -17.31
CA GLU A 24 -20.13 -4.60 -17.23
C GLU A 24 -20.65 -5.02 -15.84
N ASN A 25 -20.31 -4.28 -14.78
CA ASN A 25 -20.68 -4.64 -13.41
C ASN A 25 -21.90 -3.88 -12.88
N ILE A 26 -22.20 -2.68 -13.40
CA ILE A 26 -23.29 -1.84 -12.89
C ILE A 26 -24.67 -2.47 -13.09
N GLU A 27 -24.87 -3.20 -14.20
CA GLU A 27 -26.14 -3.90 -14.46
C GLU A 27 -26.40 -5.03 -13.44
N LEU A 28 -25.34 -5.69 -12.99
CA LEU A 28 -25.42 -6.87 -12.13
C LEU A 28 -25.37 -6.53 -10.64
N LEU A 29 -24.46 -5.64 -10.24
CA LEU A 29 -24.22 -5.28 -8.84
C LEU A 29 -25.14 -4.15 -8.36
N LYS A 30 -25.65 -3.31 -9.27
CA LYS A 30 -26.52 -2.14 -9.04
C LYS A 30 -25.97 -1.03 -8.14
N GLN A 31 -24.93 -1.32 -7.36
CA GLN A 31 -24.22 -0.37 -6.49
C GLN A 31 -22.79 -0.84 -6.23
N THR A 32 -21.93 0.10 -5.87
CA THR A 32 -20.59 -0.16 -5.30
C THR A 32 -20.64 0.01 -3.80
N THR A 33 -20.02 -0.91 -3.05
CA THR A 33 -19.92 -0.80 -1.57
C THR A 33 -18.63 -0.08 -1.17
N LEU A 34 -17.54 -0.30 -1.91
CA LEU A 34 -16.22 0.27 -1.66
C LEU A 34 -15.78 1.23 -2.78
N ALA A 35 -16.76 1.75 -3.54
CA ALA A 35 -16.59 2.76 -4.59
C ALA A 35 -15.49 2.39 -5.61
N ASP A 36 -14.43 3.20 -5.67
CA ASP A 36 -13.29 3.03 -6.57
C ASP A 36 -12.52 1.74 -6.33
N GLN A 37 -12.45 1.26 -5.09
CA GLN A 37 -11.81 -0.03 -4.77
C GLN A 37 -12.54 -1.20 -5.44
N ASP A 38 -13.88 -1.17 -5.54
CA ASP A 38 -14.64 -2.22 -6.22
C ASP A 38 -14.36 -2.22 -7.73
N VAL A 39 -14.24 -1.03 -8.34
CA VAL A 39 -13.92 -0.91 -9.77
C VAL A 39 -12.52 -1.45 -10.05
N ILE A 40 -11.52 -1.07 -9.24
CA ILE A 40 -10.16 -1.59 -9.37
C ILE A 40 -10.14 -3.11 -9.17
N ASN A 41 -10.83 -3.64 -8.16
CA ASN A 41 -10.93 -5.08 -7.95
C ASN A 41 -11.58 -5.82 -9.13
N ALA A 42 -12.60 -5.23 -9.76
CA ALA A 42 -13.22 -5.80 -10.95
C ALA A 42 -12.24 -5.85 -12.14
N ILE A 43 -11.46 -4.79 -12.36
CA ILE A 43 -10.39 -4.76 -13.38
C ILE A 43 -9.37 -5.86 -13.11
N ILE A 44 -8.87 -5.97 -11.86
CA ILE A 44 -7.87 -6.97 -11.48
C ILE A 44 -8.40 -8.39 -11.63
N LYS A 45 -9.67 -8.62 -11.28
CA LYS A 45 -10.32 -9.93 -11.45
C LYS A 45 -10.43 -10.32 -12.94
N LYS A 46 -10.71 -9.35 -13.81
CA LYS A 46 -10.83 -9.56 -15.25
C LYS A 46 -9.47 -9.74 -15.93
N ASP A 47 -8.48 -8.94 -15.54
CA ASP A 47 -7.15 -8.95 -16.15
C ASP A 47 -6.04 -8.91 -15.07
N PRO A 48 -5.71 -10.06 -14.46
CA PRO A 48 -4.76 -10.12 -13.36
C PRO A 48 -3.32 -9.78 -13.79
N ILE A 49 -3.01 -9.79 -15.09
CA ILE A 49 -1.66 -9.45 -15.59
C ILE A 49 -1.31 -7.97 -15.40
N LEU A 50 -2.31 -7.12 -15.19
CA LEU A 50 -2.13 -5.69 -14.94
C LEU A 50 -1.56 -5.40 -13.54
N VAL A 51 -1.51 -6.40 -12.66
CA VAL A 51 -1.07 -6.24 -11.27
C VAL A 51 0.22 -6.98 -11.01
N TYR A 52 1.18 -6.24 -10.44
CA TYR A 52 2.31 -6.83 -9.75
C TYR A 52 2.06 -6.81 -8.24
N ASN A 53 2.01 -7.99 -7.62
CA ASN A 53 1.77 -8.12 -6.19
C ASN A 53 3.04 -7.77 -5.40
N ILE A 54 2.90 -6.88 -4.41
CA ILE A 54 3.94 -6.58 -3.43
C ILE A 54 3.56 -7.15 -2.05
N SER A 55 4.55 -7.28 -1.17
CA SER A 55 4.32 -7.76 0.20
C SER A 55 3.25 -6.94 0.92
N CYS A 56 2.36 -7.59 1.67
CA CYS A 56 1.32 -6.88 2.42
C CYS A 56 1.87 -6.01 3.57
N GLN A 57 3.17 -6.14 3.88
CA GLN A 57 3.92 -5.22 4.75
C GLN A 57 3.89 -3.75 4.27
N TYR A 58 3.66 -3.52 2.98
CA TYR A 58 3.50 -2.19 2.38
C TYR A 58 2.04 -1.68 2.37
N ASN A 59 1.11 -2.43 2.95
CA ASN A 59 -0.28 -2.01 3.11
C ASN A 59 -0.91 -2.77 4.28
N VAL A 60 -0.32 -2.64 5.48
CA VAL A 60 -0.83 -3.33 6.67
C VAL A 60 -2.12 -2.65 7.11
N GLN A 61 -3.24 -3.32 6.81
CA GLN A 61 -4.56 -2.81 7.11
C GLN A 61 -4.89 -2.95 8.60
N MET A 62 -5.18 -1.83 9.24
CA MET A 62 -5.52 -1.72 10.65
C MET A 62 -7.05 -1.59 10.80
N SER A 63 -7.70 -2.74 10.99
CA SER A 63 -9.13 -2.85 11.22
C SER A 63 -9.46 -3.98 12.19
N THR A 64 -10.66 -3.93 12.79
CA THR A 64 -11.17 -4.94 13.73
C THR A 64 -11.37 -6.31 13.09
N LYS A 65 -11.49 -6.36 11.76
CA LYS A 65 -11.70 -7.60 10.98
C LYS A 65 -10.46 -8.07 10.20
N THR A 66 -9.34 -7.36 10.29
CA THR A 66 -8.14 -7.64 9.46
C THR A 66 -7.12 -8.49 10.20
N LEU A 67 -6.48 -9.41 9.47
CA LEU A 67 -5.32 -10.19 9.93
C LEU A 67 -4.03 -9.36 9.86
N ALA A 68 -4.01 -8.16 10.48
CA ALA A 68 -2.85 -7.26 10.43
C ALA A 68 -1.56 -7.98 10.85
N LYS A 69 -1.63 -8.79 11.92
CA LYS A 69 -0.52 -9.63 12.41
C LYS A 69 0.00 -10.61 11.36
N GLY A 70 -0.86 -11.12 10.48
CA GLY A 70 -0.44 -12.01 9.39
C GLY A 70 0.56 -11.35 8.43
N CYS A 71 0.53 -10.02 8.30
CA CYS A 71 1.44 -9.30 7.41
C CYS A 71 2.82 -9.01 8.00
N TYR A 72 2.95 -8.87 9.32
CA TYR A 72 4.23 -8.54 9.95
C TYR A 72 4.77 -9.61 10.91
N GLY A 73 3.95 -10.61 11.26
CA GLY A 73 4.33 -11.69 12.16
C GLY A 73 4.51 -11.20 13.59
N GLU A 74 5.55 -11.69 14.26
CA GLU A 74 5.88 -11.27 15.62
C GLU A 74 6.70 -9.97 15.67
N ASP A 75 7.50 -9.69 14.63
CA ASP A 75 8.35 -8.51 14.56
C ASP A 75 7.63 -7.32 13.90
N ARG A 76 7.38 -6.26 14.67
CA ARG A 76 6.71 -5.04 14.21
C ARG A 76 7.56 -4.24 13.21
N ASN A 77 8.88 -4.45 13.18
CA ASN A 77 9.79 -3.77 12.23
C ASN A 77 9.61 -4.24 10.78
N ASN A 78 8.89 -5.36 10.60
CA ASN A 78 8.50 -5.85 9.29
C ASN A 78 7.48 -4.94 8.59
N ILE A 79 6.76 -4.10 9.34
CA ILE A 79 5.81 -3.15 8.77
C ILE A 79 6.53 -2.02 8.04
N LYS A 80 6.07 -1.70 6.82
CA LYS A 80 6.56 -0.56 6.03
C LYS A 80 5.54 0.56 5.93
N ILE A 81 4.26 0.23 5.79
CA ILE A 81 3.17 1.22 5.71
C ILE A 81 1.97 0.73 6.53
N ILE A 82 1.51 1.59 7.44
CA ILE A 82 0.31 1.39 8.26
C ILE A 82 -0.88 2.06 7.57
N HIS A 83 -1.96 1.31 7.36
CA HIS A 83 -3.18 1.82 6.74
C HIS A 83 -4.38 1.70 7.68
N TRP A 84 -4.82 2.82 8.25
CA TRP A 84 -6.01 2.91 9.10
C TRP A 84 -7.31 2.91 8.28
N ASN A 85 -7.71 1.73 7.83
CA ASN A 85 -8.85 1.53 6.93
C ASN A 85 -10.20 1.32 7.65
N SER A 86 -10.21 1.11 8.97
CA SER A 86 -11.47 1.03 9.73
C SER A 86 -12.18 2.39 9.82
N PRO A 87 -13.53 2.43 9.79
CA PRO A 87 -14.30 3.64 10.13
C PRO A 87 -13.96 4.17 11.53
N SER A 88 -13.67 3.28 12.48
CA SER A 88 -13.26 3.64 13.85
C SER A 88 -11.81 4.14 13.94
N LYS A 89 -11.06 4.14 12.83
CA LYS A 89 -9.67 4.60 12.71
C LYS A 89 -8.78 4.03 13.81
N TYR A 90 -8.31 4.87 14.73
CA TYR A 90 -7.40 4.50 15.82
C TYR A 90 -8.12 3.82 17.00
N ASN A 91 -9.45 3.85 17.02
CA ASN A 91 -10.27 3.20 18.04
C ASN A 91 -10.60 1.76 17.64
N ILE A 92 -9.57 0.96 17.37
CA ILE A 92 -9.70 -0.45 17.02
C ILE A 92 -9.02 -1.32 18.08
N ARG A 93 -9.53 -2.54 18.26
CA ARG A 93 -8.98 -3.52 19.20
C ARG A 93 -8.19 -4.58 18.44
N ILE A 94 -6.90 -4.34 18.24
CA ILE A 94 -5.93 -5.31 17.70
C ILE A 94 -4.71 -5.36 18.62
N ARG A 95 -3.96 -6.46 18.60
CA ARG A 95 -2.86 -6.72 19.55
C ARG A 95 -1.92 -5.53 19.77
N ASP A 96 -1.49 -4.92 18.66
CA ASP A 96 -0.47 -3.86 18.66
C ASP A 96 -1.09 -2.47 18.36
N ALA A 97 -2.40 -2.29 18.61
CA ALA A 97 -3.13 -1.05 18.27
C ALA A 97 -2.53 0.20 18.90
N ASP A 98 -2.24 0.15 20.20
CA ASP A 98 -1.71 1.29 20.95
C ASP A 98 -0.31 1.69 20.45
N TYR A 99 0.53 0.70 20.12
CA TYR A 99 1.85 0.95 19.53
C TYR A 99 1.74 1.74 18.23
N PHE A 100 0.89 1.28 17.29
CA PHE A 100 0.71 1.97 16.01
C PHE A 100 0.00 3.31 16.14
N LYS A 101 -0.94 3.44 17.10
CA LYS A 101 -1.59 4.70 17.43
C LYS A 101 -0.58 5.73 17.93
N ASN A 102 0.35 5.33 18.79
CA ASN A 102 1.41 6.22 19.29
C ASN A 102 2.34 6.69 18.16
N ILE A 103 2.67 5.82 17.20
CA ILE A 103 3.41 6.22 16.00
C ILE A 103 2.62 7.27 15.21
N HIS A 104 1.34 7.01 14.93
CA HIS A 104 0.49 7.97 14.21
C HIS A 104 0.44 9.33 14.92
N LEU A 105 0.20 9.34 16.23
CA LEU A 105 0.16 10.57 17.03
C LEU A 105 1.51 11.31 17.00
N SER A 106 2.64 10.59 16.99
CA SER A 106 3.96 11.21 16.87
C SER A 106 4.07 12.00 15.56
N TYR A 107 3.68 11.40 14.43
CA TYR A 107 3.71 12.08 13.12
C TYR A 107 2.73 13.24 13.03
N VAL A 108 1.51 13.13 13.61
CA VAL A 108 0.54 14.24 13.66
C VAL A 108 1.08 15.42 14.45
N ASN A 109 1.83 15.15 15.50
CA ASN A 109 2.40 16.19 16.38
C ASN A 109 3.74 16.74 15.86
N PHE A 110 4.27 16.25 14.74
CA PHE A 110 5.50 16.81 14.18
C PHE A 110 5.27 18.18 13.57
N ASP A 111 6.13 19.12 13.93
CA ASP A 111 6.21 20.42 13.28
C ASP A 111 6.65 20.26 11.81
N GLY A 112 5.96 20.92 10.88
CA GLY A 112 6.33 20.93 9.47
C GLY A 112 7.75 21.47 9.23
N ASN A 113 8.25 22.39 10.05
CA ASN A 113 9.63 22.88 10.02
C ASN A 113 10.61 21.79 10.44
N LEU A 114 10.26 20.98 11.44
CA LEU A 114 11.05 19.81 11.85
C LEU A 114 11.15 18.80 10.69
N LEU A 115 10.03 18.53 9.99
CA LEU A 115 10.00 17.61 8.84
C LEU A 115 10.82 18.09 7.64
N ARG A 116 11.07 19.40 7.51
CA ARG A 116 11.96 19.95 6.49
C ARG A 116 13.43 19.77 6.84
N GLN A 117 13.75 19.56 8.12
CA GLN A 117 15.11 19.25 8.53
C GLN A 117 15.43 17.80 8.16
N LYS A 118 16.71 17.54 7.84
CA LYS A 118 17.18 16.18 7.60
C LYS A 118 17.33 15.45 8.93
N LEU A 119 16.20 15.00 9.50
CA LEU A 119 16.13 14.34 10.81
C LEU A 119 16.98 13.06 10.89
N HIS A 120 17.20 12.42 9.73
CA HIS A 120 18.04 11.24 9.62
C HIS A 120 19.08 11.45 8.52
N THR A 121 20.35 11.33 8.87
CA THR A 121 21.46 11.28 7.92
C THR A 121 21.76 9.83 7.60
N CYS A 122 21.67 9.47 6.32
CA CYS A 122 22.20 8.19 5.84
C CYS A 122 23.67 8.39 5.49
N SER A 123 24.56 7.61 6.09
CA SER A 123 26.01 7.63 5.82
C SER A 123 26.39 6.89 4.52
N GLN A 124 25.41 6.34 3.80
CA GLN A 124 25.66 5.44 2.68
C GLN A 124 26.20 6.21 1.47
N THR A 125 27.51 6.17 1.32
CA THR A 125 28.27 6.37 0.07
C THR A 125 28.43 5.05 -0.71
N GLU A 126 27.83 3.96 -0.23
CA GLU A 126 27.91 2.68 -0.93
C GLU A 126 27.16 2.78 -2.27
N PRO A 127 27.82 2.47 -3.39
CA PRO A 127 27.12 2.37 -4.66
C PRO A 127 25.97 1.39 -4.50
N VAL A 128 24.82 1.68 -5.10
CA VAL A 128 23.65 0.78 -5.11
C VAL A 128 24.06 -0.52 -5.80
N THR A 129 24.66 -1.46 -5.07
CA THR A 129 25.04 -2.75 -5.61
C THR A 129 23.80 -3.60 -5.71
N TYR A 130 23.46 -3.98 -6.94
CA TYR A 130 22.28 -4.78 -7.29
C TYR A 130 22.34 -6.25 -6.85
N LYS A 131 23.24 -6.61 -5.92
CA LYS A 131 23.22 -7.96 -5.34
C LYS A 131 21.98 -8.06 -4.46
N ILE A 132 21.12 -9.02 -4.80
CA ILE A 132 19.90 -9.32 -4.03
C ILE A 132 20.36 -9.77 -2.65
N ASN A 133 20.34 -8.84 -1.69
CA ASN A 133 20.49 -9.17 -0.31
C ASN A 133 19.11 -9.63 0.18
N TYR A 134 18.97 -10.89 0.60
CA TYR A 134 17.70 -11.41 1.12
C TYR A 134 17.27 -10.73 2.44
N SER A 135 18.17 -9.98 3.09
CA SER A 135 17.86 -9.08 4.21
C SER A 135 17.49 -7.65 3.77
N ASP A 136 17.49 -7.36 2.46
CA ASP A 136 17.03 -6.08 1.92
C ASP A 136 15.53 -5.94 2.12
N LEU A 137 15.18 -5.13 3.12
CA LEU A 137 13.82 -4.75 3.48
C LEU A 137 13.07 -4.05 2.33
N CYS A 138 13.77 -3.62 1.27
CA CYS A 138 13.20 -2.96 0.09
C CYS A 138 13.17 -3.85 -1.15
N SER A 139 13.59 -5.12 -1.07
CA SER A 139 13.71 -6.05 -2.20
C SER A 139 12.44 -6.14 -3.04
N SER A 140 11.28 -6.37 -2.41
CA SER A 140 9.98 -6.48 -3.11
C SER A 140 9.55 -5.17 -3.78
N PHE A 141 9.85 -4.02 -3.16
CA PHE A 141 9.59 -2.70 -3.76
C PHE A 141 10.49 -2.45 -4.98
N ARG A 142 11.78 -2.76 -4.87
CA ARG A 142 12.74 -2.64 -5.97
C ARG A 142 12.39 -3.57 -7.14
N ALA A 143 11.90 -4.77 -6.84
CA ALA A 143 11.41 -5.69 -7.87
C ALA A 143 10.21 -5.08 -8.62
N ALA A 144 9.25 -4.46 -7.92
CA ALA A 144 8.10 -3.80 -8.53
C ALA A 144 8.48 -2.63 -9.46
N GLN A 145 9.61 -1.96 -9.22
CA GLN A 145 10.09 -0.87 -10.10
C GLN A 145 10.63 -1.35 -11.45
N ARG A 146 10.91 -2.65 -11.61
CA ARG A 146 11.54 -3.22 -12.81
C ARG A 146 10.55 -3.87 -13.77
N VAL A 147 9.31 -4.06 -13.34
CA VAL A 147 8.26 -4.74 -14.11
C VAL A 147 7.60 -3.75 -15.02
#